data_AF-A0A937J100-F1
#
_entry.id   AF-A0A937J100-F1
#
_cell.length_a   1.000
_cell.length_b   1.000
_cell.length_c   1.000
_cell.angle_alpha   90.00
_cell.angle_beta   90.00
_cell.angle_gamma   90.00
#
_symmetry.space_group_name_H-M   'P 1'
#
loop_
_entity.id
_entity.type
_entity.pdbx_description
1 polymer ?
#
loop_
_entity_poly.entity_id
_entity_poly.type
_entity_poly.pdbx_seq_one_letter_code
_entity_poly.pdbx_strand_id
1 'polypeptide(L)'
;MTNDQREVLSLTLADQAALHKAYMPFLAKGGLFVATQKPYRLGDEVLLMLSLMGEPERLSISGRVVWLTPLGAQGNREGGIGIEFSD
;
A
#
# COMPACT_ATOMS: atom_id res chain seq x y z
N MET A 1 7.38 5.48 -24.89
CA MET A 1 8.44 5.16 -23.92
C MET A 1 7.73 4.71 -22.65
N THR A 2 7.41 3.42 -22.53
CA THR A 2 6.85 2.87 -21.29
C THR A 2 8.00 2.74 -20.30
N ASN A 3 8.12 3.73 -19.41
CA ASN A 3 9.07 3.66 -18.32
C ASN A 3 8.55 2.61 -17.34
N ASP A 4 8.95 1.36 -17.55
CA ASP A 4 8.55 0.16 -16.78
C ASP A 4 9.20 0.12 -15.38
N GLN A 5 9.55 1.30 -14.84
CA GLN A 5 10.09 1.48 -13.51
C GLN A 5 8.91 1.43 -12.53
N ARG A 6 8.47 0.22 -12.17
CA ARG A 6 7.56 0.03 -11.04
C ARG A 6 8.21 0.64 -9.80
N GLU A 7 7.55 1.62 -9.19
CA GLU A 7 8.09 2.24 -7.99
C GLU A 7 8.02 1.26 -6.82
N VAL A 8 9.14 1.11 -6.11
CA VAL A 8 9.23 0.22 -4.94
C VAL A 8 8.81 0.99 -3.69
N LEU A 9 7.77 0.51 -3.03
CA LEU A 9 7.30 0.96 -1.72
C LEU A 9 7.71 -0.06 -0.67
N SER A 10 8.04 0.40 0.53
CA SER A 10 8.33 -0.49 1.66
C SER A 10 7.34 -0.22 2.78
N LEU A 11 6.74 -1.27 3.32
CA LEU A 11 5.83 -1.22 4.47
C LEU A 11 6.27 -2.25 5.50
N THR A 12 6.29 -1.85 6.77
CA THR A 12 6.56 -2.75 7.90
C THR A 12 5.35 -2.77 8.81
N LEU A 13 4.80 -3.97 9.03
CA LEU A 13 3.69 -4.22 9.94
C LEU A 13 4.20 -5.01 11.13
N ALA A 14 4.45 -4.31 12.24
CA ALA A 14 5.13 -4.86 13.41
C ALA A 14 4.26 -5.80 14.26
N ASP A 15 2.94 -5.72 14.15
CA ASP A 15 1.99 -6.55 14.89
C ASP A 15 0.67 -6.76 14.13
N GLN A 16 -0.18 -7.63 14.69
CA GLN A 16 -1.49 -7.94 14.12
C GLN A 16 -2.43 -6.72 14.08
N ALA A 17 -2.30 -5.78 15.03
CA ALA A 17 -3.14 -4.59 15.06
C ALA A 17 -2.78 -3.63 13.91
N ALA A 18 -1.49 -3.49 13.59
CA ALA A 18 -1.00 -2.74 12.44
C ALA A 18 -1.51 -3.36 11.13
N LEU A 19 -1.43 -4.69 10.99
CA LEU A 19 -1.99 -5.39 9.84
C LEU A 19 -3.50 -5.13 9.70
N HIS A 20 -4.26 -5.30 10.79
CA HIS A 20 -5.70 -5.10 10.75
C HIS A 20 -6.08 -3.66 10.37
N LYS A 21 -5.32 -2.65 10.80
CA LYS A 21 -5.55 -1.24 10.43
C LYS A 21 -5.21 -0.94 8.98
N ALA A 22 -4.16 -1.58 8.45
CA ALA A 22 -3.71 -1.36 7.08
C ALA A 22 -4.53 -2.16 6.06
N TYR A 23 -5.07 -3.32 6.44
CA TYR A 23 -5.74 -4.22 5.51
C TYR A 23 -7.08 -3.67 4.99
N MET A 24 -7.30 -3.83 3.68
CA MET A 24 -8.49 -3.39 2.95
C MET A 24 -9.25 -4.62 2.42
N PRO A 25 -10.05 -5.30 3.25
CA PRO A 25 -10.67 -6.59 2.92
C PRO A 25 -11.77 -6.52 1.85
N PHE A 26 -12.29 -5.32 1.57
CA PHE A 26 -13.39 -5.11 0.63
C PHE A 26 -12.95 -5.03 -0.83
N LEU A 27 -11.64 -4.98 -1.09
CA LEU A 27 -11.07 -5.06 -2.43
C LEU A 27 -11.11 -6.51 -2.92
N ALA A 28 -11.30 -6.74 -4.22
CA ALA A 28 -11.60 -8.06 -4.75
C ALA A 28 -10.45 -9.05 -4.51
N LYS A 29 -9.21 -8.56 -4.55
CA LYS A 29 -7.98 -9.33 -4.29
C LYS A 29 -7.38 -9.01 -2.92
N GLY A 30 -8.12 -8.30 -2.07
CA GLY A 30 -7.59 -7.64 -0.88
C GLY A 30 -6.63 -6.50 -1.23
N GLY A 31 -6.15 -5.83 -0.20
CA GLY A 31 -5.19 -4.75 -0.37
C GLY A 31 -4.71 -4.16 0.95
N LEU A 32 -3.82 -3.19 0.84
CA LEU A 32 -3.24 -2.47 1.97
C LEU A 32 -3.30 -0.97 1.75
N PHE A 33 -3.59 -0.24 2.82
CA PHE A 33 -3.31 1.17 2.92
C PHE A 33 -1.83 1.39 3.27
N VAL A 34 -1.17 2.27 2.53
CA VAL A 34 0.22 2.67 2.72
C VAL A 34 0.26 4.18 2.95
N ALA A 35 0.66 4.60 4.15
CA ALA A 35 0.90 6.01 4.44
C ALA A 35 2.11 6.51 3.63
N THR A 36 1.93 7.58 2.87
CA THR A 36 2.98 8.18 2.04
C THR A 36 2.63 9.60 1.66
N GLN A 37 3.65 10.45 1.58
CA GLN A 37 3.52 11.82 1.08
C GLN A 37 3.91 11.93 -0.41
N LYS A 38 4.36 10.83 -1.01
CA LYS A 38 4.70 10.80 -2.43
C LYS A 38 3.43 10.94 -3.28
N PRO A 39 3.48 11.70 -4.38
CA PRO A 39 2.34 11.83 -5.27
C PRO A 39 2.13 10.54 -6.05
N TYR A 40 0.89 10.04 -6.05
CA TYR A 40 0.42 8.89 -6.84
C TYR A 40 -0.85 9.25 -7.59
N ARG A 41 -1.14 8.48 -8.63
CA ARG A 41 -2.39 8.53 -9.39
C ARG A 41 -3.12 7.19 -9.26
N LEU A 42 -4.44 7.25 -9.37
CA LEU A 42 -5.25 6.04 -9.51
C LEU A 42 -4.80 5.29 -10.76
N GLY A 43 -4.61 3.97 -10.62
CA GLY A 43 -4.12 3.11 -11.69
C GLY A 43 -2.60 2.92 -11.73
N ASP A 44 -1.82 3.69 -10.96
CA ASP A 44 -0.37 3.49 -10.91
C ASP A 44 -0.03 2.08 -10.44
N GLU A 45 0.90 1.42 -11.14
CA GLU A 45 1.44 0.12 -10.75
C GLU A 45 2.62 0.30 -9.79
N VAL A 46 2.62 -0.49 -8.73
CA VAL A 46 3.63 -0.41 -7.66
C VAL A 46 4.13 -1.79 -7.26
N LEU A 47 5.35 -1.85 -6.75
CA LEU A 47 5.91 -3.03 -6.10
C LEU A 47 6.02 -2.75 -4.59
N LEU A 48 5.24 -3.45 -3.78
CA LEU A 48 5.26 -3.33 -2.33
C LEU A 48 6.17 -4.40 -1.72
N MET A 49 7.23 -3.95 -1.05
CA MET A 49 8.05 -4.77 -0.16
C MET A 49 7.45 -4.73 1.25
N LEU A 50 6.79 -5.82 1.64
CA LEU A 50 6.10 -5.96 2.91
C LEU A 50 6.93 -6.76 3.92
N SER A 51 7.20 -6.17 5.08
CA SER A 51 7.73 -6.90 6.24
C SER A 51 6.57 -7.16 7.22
N LEU A 52 6.28 -8.43 7.51
CA LEU A 52 5.16 -8.84 8.36
C LEU A 52 5.67 -9.37 9.70
N MET A 53 4.91 -9.16 10.77
CA MET A 53 5.24 -9.69 12.09
C MET A 53 5.36 -11.22 12.06
N GLY A 54 6.43 -11.75 12.65
CA GLY A 54 6.69 -13.18 12.70
C GLY A 54 7.24 -13.80 11.40
N GLU A 55 7.26 -13.05 10.30
CA GLU A 55 7.85 -13.50 9.04
C GLU A 55 9.31 -13.01 8.93
N PRO A 56 10.29 -13.92 8.76
CA PRO A 56 11.70 -13.55 8.66
C PRO A 56 12.03 -12.90 7.30
N GLU A 57 11.25 -13.19 6.27
CA GLU A 57 11.47 -12.71 4.91
C GLU A 57 10.47 -11.62 4.52
N ARG A 58 10.92 -10.69 3.69
CA ARG A 58 10.05 -9.66 3.11
C ARG A 58 9.29 -10.22 1.92
N LEU A 59 7.99 -10.01 1.92
CA LEU A 59 7.12 -10.36 0.80
C LEU A 59 7.21 -9.25 -0.27
N SER A 60 7.25 -9.65 -1.54
CA SER A 60 7.18 -8.73 -2.68
C SER A 60 5.83 -8.88 -3.35
N ILE A 61 5.03 -7.81 -3.33
CA ILE A 61 3.64 -7.82 -3.78
C ILE A 61 3.50 -6.79 -4.90
N SER A 62 3.12 -7.24 -6.09
CA SER A 62 2.69 -6.31 -7.14
C SER A 62 1.26 -5.85 -6.86
N GLY A 63 0.98 -4.58 -7.08
CA GLY A 63 -0.35 -4.03 -6.88
C GLY A 63 -0.60 -2.77 -7.68
N ARG A 64 -1.84 -2.28 -7.58
CA ARG A 64 -2.30 -1.06 -8.25
C ARG A 64 -2.91 -0.10 -7.24
N VAL A 65 -2.65 1.19 -7.42
CA VAL A 65 -3.28 2.24 -6.62
C VAL A 65 -4.76 2.36 -6.99
N VAL A 66 -5.65 2.10 -6.02
CA VAL A 66 -7.12 2.16 -6.18
C VAL A 66 -7.78 3.17 -5.27
N TRP A 67 -7.04 3.76 -4.33
CA TRP A 67 -7.52 4.79 -3.42
C TRP A 67 -6.44 5.83 -3.15
N LEU A 68 -6.84 7.10 -3.05
CA LEU A 68 -5.97 8.21 -2.67
C LEU A 68 -6.56 8.91 -1.43
N THR A 69 -5.77 8.99 -0.36
CA THR A 69 -6.09 9.81 0.81
C THR A 69 -5.24 11.07 0.75
N PRO A 70 -5.84 12.26 0.50
CA PRO A 70 -5.08 13.49 0.38
C PRO A 70 -4.42 13.90 1.70
N LEU A 71 -3.29 14.60 1.60
CA LEU A 71 -2.61 15.19 2.75
C LEU A 71 -3.54 16.21 3.43
N GLY A 72 -3.69 16.09 4.76
CA GLY A 72 -4.60 16.95 5.52
C GLY A 72 -6.09 16.61 5.36
N ALA A 73 -6.41 15.37 4.97
CA ALA A 73 -7.78 14.87 4.98
C ALA A 73 -8.44 15.10 6.36
N GLN A 74 -9.74 15.43 6.35
CA GLN A 74 -10.49 15.74 7.56
C GLN A 74 -10.33 14.65 8.63
N GLY A 75 -10.20 15.07 9.89
CA GLY A 75 -10.01 14.17 11.03
C GLY A 75 -8.57 13.73 11.29
N ASN A 76 -7.57 14.51 10.85
CA ASN A 76 -6.14 14.24 11.08
C ASN A 76 -5.69 12.87 10.54
N ARG A 77 -6.27 12.44 9.41
CA ARG A 77 -5.87 11.19 8.75
C ARG A 77 -4.56 11.41 8.00
N GLU A 78 -3.63 10.49 8.18
CA GLU A 78 -2.38 10.48 7.41
C GLU A 78 -2.68 10.33 5.91
N GLY A 79 -1.98 11.12 5.10
CA GLY A 79 -2.03 10.98 3.65
C GLY A 79 -1.42 9.65 3.21
N GLY A 80 -1.93 9.11 2.11
CA GLY A 80 -1.44 7.85 1.60
C GLY A 80 -2.30 7.29 0.48
N ILE A 81 -2.08 6.01 0.20
CA ILE A 81 -2.69 5.31 -0.92
C ILE A 81 -3.26 3.97 -0.47
N GLY A 82 -4.36 3.54 -1.08
CA GLY A 82 -4.82 2.16 -1.00
C GLY A 82 -4.35 1.40 -2.24
N ILE A 83 -3.72 0.25 -2.03
CA ILE A 83 -3.17 -0.61 -3.07
C ILE A 83 -3.97 -1.91 -3.08
N GLU A 84 -4.61 -2.22 -4.22
CA GLU A 84 -5.18 -3.55 -4.48
C GLU A 84 -4.07 -4.49 -4.96
N PHE A 85 -4.05 -5.73 -4.46
CA PHE A 85 -3.07 -6.73 -4.88
C PHE A 85 -3.34 -7.23 -6.30
N SER A 86 -2.28 -7.51 -7.06
CA SER A 86 -2.42 -7.87 -8.47
C SER A 86 -2.93 -9.29 -8.73
N ASP A 87 -2.76 -10.24 -7.80
CA ASP A 87 -3.32 -11.61 -7.82
C ASP A 87 -3.44 -12.19 -6.41
#